data_AF-A0A7W9DQE6-F1
#
_entry.id   AF-A0A7W9DQE6-F1
#
_cell.length_a   1.000
_cell.length_b   1.000
_cell.length_c   1.000
_cell.angle_alpha   90.00
_cell.angle_beta   90.00
_cell.angle_gamma   90.00
#
_symmetry.space_group_name_H-M   'P 1'
#
loop_
_entity.id
_entity.type
_entity.pdbx_description
1 polymer ?
#
loop_
_entity_poly.entity_id
_entity_poly.type
_entity_poly.pdbx_seq_one_letter_code
_entity_poly.pdbx_strand_id
1 'polypeptide(L)'
;MPVDGRIETSAPSVDSVSRSPSAPPIARQAWLDALRGLAALVVVFEHSLDALLPEVRGAVSPWFDFGQYGVLLFFLISGYVVPVSLERRASVRGFWITRFFRIYPLWAVAAAVGTAFAVAGVWNVIPGQTAERPWTALLAHLTMLQDLLQVPSVVNVFWTLSYEMAFYLLVTAMFVLGSRGAGAGTSLSFAACGLLAGLLIPAGWLTRNLGVAVVGVATVALLGGIAAVVSTDRNVRTRGAVVIAALALVLLTFNSRVGAWQSLVILATMFAGTAVYRLQHSEAPARTRWMLALVPVVSVAAAVLLGPGWGMSESAEQAFKWSWSAALIGAWLTFAAGLALRHRAVSRALVWLGLVSYSIYLLHPLILQVVRRLTMDPSQISLPARLAWEAALFALVLGLAALGHRFVERPAQRVGRRLARAVPRESAIHLEK
;
A
#
# COMPACT_ATOMS: atom_id res chain seq x y z
N MET A 1 0.28 70.28 43.28
CA MET A 1 0.80 70.77 41.97
C MET A 1 2.17 71.37 42.19
N PRO A 2 3.15 71.33 41.26
CA PRO A 2 3.31 70.56 40.01
C PRO A 2 4.72 69.85 39.96
N VAL A 3 4.94 68.73 39.23
CA VAL A 3 5.32 68.51 37.80
C VAL A 3 6.84 68.57 37.47
N ASP A 4 7.32 67.41 36.97
CA ASP A 4 8.31 67.05 35.93
C ASP A 4 9.80 67.43 35.91
N GLY A 5 10.60 66.43 35.51
CA GLY A 5 12.00 66.62 35.07
C GLY A 5 12.77 65.40 34.51
N ARG A 6 12.23 64.71 33.49
CA ARG A 6 12.92 63.95 32.42
C ARG A 6 13.45 62.53 32.64
N ILE A 7 13.16 61.74 31.60
CA ILE A 7 13.40 60.32 31.34
C ILE A 7 14.55 60.21 30.33
N GLU A 8 15.54 59.34 30.59
CA GLU A 8 16.44 58.80 29.56
C GLU A 8 16.07 57.33 29.31
N THR A 9 15.74 57.01 28.06
CA THR A 9 15.34 55.69 27.57
C THR A 9 16.55 54.94 27.00
N SER A 10 17.06 53.93 27.71
CA SER A 10 17.93 52.91 27.12
C SER A 10 17.06 51.86 26.40
N ALA A 11 17.20 51.75 25.08
CA ALA A 11 16.49 50.77 24.27
C ALA A 11 16.89 49.31 24.62
N PRO A 12 15.93 48.37 24.78
CA PRO A 12 16.27 46.96 24.90
C PRO A 12 16.58 46.36 23.52
N SER A 13 17.68 45.61 23.47
CA SER A 13 18.17 44.88 22.30
C SER A 13 17.13 43.89 21.75
N VAL A 14 16.78 44.08 20.48
CA VAL A 14 15.98 43.14 19.69
C VAL A 14 16.86 41.96 19.29
N ASP A 15 16.96 40.91 20.11
CA ASP A 15 17.51 39.61 19.68
C ASP A 15 17.24 38.47 20.68
N SER A 16 15.98 38.27 21.06
CA SER A 16 15.57 37.03 21.73
C SER A 16 14.23 36.53 21.20
N VAL A 17 14.16 36.24 19.90
CA VAL A 17 13.11 35.35 19.38
C VAL A 17 13.43 33.95 19.91
N SER A 18 12.77 33.59 21.00
CA SER A 18 12.77 32.24 21.54
C SER A 18 12.31 31.27 20.45
N ARG A 19 13.27 30.57 19.84
CA ARG A 19 12.98 29.39 19.03
C ARG A 19 12.31 28.40 19.97
N SER A 20 11.00 28.25 19.84
CA SER A 20 10.26 27.17 20.49
C SER A 20 11.00 25.85 20.18
N PRO A 21 11.28 25.01 21.20
CA PRO A 21 12.01 23.77 20.97
C PRO A 21 11.19 22.94 19.98
N SER A 22 11.76 22.72 18.80
CA SER A 22 11.19 21.81 17.81
C SER A 22 10.93 20.49 18.52
N ALA A 23 9.67 20.05 18.54
CA ALA A 23 9.28 18.77 19.14
C ALA A 23 10.29 17.68 18.72
N PRO A 24 10.76 16.84 19.67
CA PRO A 24 11.80 15.87 19.38
C PRO A 24 11.39 15.01 18.17
N PRO A 25 12.31 14.73 17.22
CA PRO A 25 12.01 13.89 16.08
C PRO A 25 11.53 12.53 16.61
N ILE A 26 10.28 12.19 16.31
CA ILE A 26 9.63 11.00 16.85
C ILE A 26 10.44 9.77 16.47
N ALA A 27 10.78 8.97 17.49
CA ALA A 27 11.49 7.72 17.33
C ALA A 27 10.77 6.87 16.28
N ARG A 28 11.50 6.55 15.21
CA ARG A 28 11.04 5.65 14.16
C ARG A 28 10.58 4.34 14.80
N GLN A 29 9.39 3.88 14.44
CA GLN A 29 8.79 2.68 15.03
C GLN A 29 9.46 1.42 14.47
N ALA A 30 10.55 1.01 15.11
CA ALA A 30 11.41 -0.10 14.67
C ALA A 30 10.64 -1.42 14.48
N TRP A 31 9.60 -1.66 15.29
CA TRP A 31 8.76 -2.86 15.18
C TRP A 31 7.98 -2.92 13.85
N LEU A 32 7.48 -1.78 13.34
CA LEU A 32 6.83 -1.72 12.03
C LEU A 32 7.81 -2.01 10.91
N ASP A 33 9.03 -1.47 11.01
CA ASP A 33 10.08 -1.74 10.04
C ASP A 33 10.45 -3.23 10.01
N ALA A 34 10.58 -3.86 11.19
CA ALA A 34 10.82 -5.31 11.27
C ALA A 34 9.71 -6.12 10.61
N LEU A 35 8.44 -5.81 10.91
CA LEU A 35 7.31 -6.51 10.29
C LEU A 35 7.27 -6.33 8.76
N ARG A 36 7.57 -5.12 8.27
CA ARG A 36 7.68 -4.85 6.82
C ARG A 36 8.81 -5.64 6.16
N GLY A 37 9.96 -5.71 6.82
CA GLY A 37 11.11 -6.47 6.34
C GLY A 37 10.80 -7.97 6.25
N LEU A 38 10.22 -8.52 7.32
CA LEU A 38 9.77 -9.92 7.37
C LEU A 38 8.73 -10.21 6.28
N ALA A 39 7.69 -9.37 6.16
CA ALA A 39 6.67 -9.50 5.14
C ALA A 39 7.27 -9.53 3.72
N ALA A 40 8.24 -8.65 3.43
CA ALA A 40 8.90 -8.65 2.12
C ALA A 40 9.61 -9.98 1.83
N LEU A 41 10.38 -10.50 2.79
CA LEU A 41 11.11 -11.76 2.61
C LEU A 41 10.19 -12.97 2.47
N VAL A 42 9.09 -13.00 3.22
CA VAL A 42 8.09 -14.07 3.14
C VAL A 42 7.37 -14.05 1.77
N VAL A 43 7.13 -12.87 1.18
CA VAL A 43 6.62 -12.78 -0.20
C VAL A 43 7.64 -13.28 -1.22
N VAL A 44 8.93 -12.96 -1.05
CA VAL A 44 10.00 -13.49 -1.92
C VAL A 44 10.02 -15.01 -1.86
N PHE A 45 9.95 -15.56 -0.64
CA PHE A 45 9.90 -17.00 -0.40
C PHE A 45 8.70 -17.67 -1.10
N GLU A 46 7.50 -17.12 -0.96
CA GLU A 46 6.32 -17.69 -1.65
C GLU A 46 6.55 -17.83 -3.16
N HIS A 47 7.08 -16.79 -3.80
CA HIS A 47 7.29 -16.79 -5.24
C HIS A 47 8.48 -17.67 -5.66
N SER A 48 9.48 -17.84 -4.80
CA SER A 48 10.62 -18.73 -5.05
C SER A 48 10.24 -20.19 -4.95
N LEU A 49 9.28 -20.56 -4.07
CA LEU A 49 8.77 -21.93 -3.98
C LEU A 49 8.27 -22.45 -5.33
N ASP A 50 7.56 -21.61 -6.09
CA ASP A 50 7.07 -21.99 -7.42
C ASP A 50 8.21 -22.21 -8.44
N ALA A 51 9.34 -21.53 -8.26
CA ALA A 51 10.48 -21.61 -9.17
C ALA A 51 11.50 -22.70 -8.80
N LEU A 52 11.60 -23.05 -7.52
CA LEU A 52 12.71 -23.85 -7.00
C LEU A 52 12.26 -25.04 -6.15
N LEU A 53 11.08 -24.99 -5.54
CA LEU A 53 10.56 -26.02 -4.64
C LEU A 53 9.05 -26.28 -4.90
N PRO A 54 8.66 -26.63 -6.14
CA PRO A 54 7.26 -26.75 -6.51
C PRO A 54 6.51 -27.82 -5.70
N GLU A 55 7.21 -28.84 -5.21
CA GLU A 55 6.65 -29.88 -4.36
C GLU A 55 6.24 -29.31 -2.98
N VAL A 56 7.06 -28.42 -2.43
CA VAL A 56 6.76 -27.71 -1.17
C VAL A 56 5.60 -26.75 -1.39
N ARG A 57 5.59 -26.02 -2.51
CA ARG A 57 4.47 -25.15 -2.89
C ARG A 57 3.15 -25.92 -2.96
N GLY A 58 3.14 -27.03 -3.69
CA GLY A 58 1.97 -27.88 -3.86
C GLY A 58 1.44 -28.44 -2.54
N ALA A 59 2.33 -28.74 -1.59
CA ALA A 59 1.96 -29.24 -0.27
C ALA A 59 1.45 -28.16 0.69
N VAL A 60 1.99 -26.93 0.63
CA VAL A 60 1.75 -25.90 1.65
C VAL A 60 0.77 -24.81 1.17
N SER A 61 0.91 -24.31 -0.06
CA SER A 61 0.11 -23.18 -0.56
C SER A 61 -1.42 -23.40 -0.54
N PRO A 62 -1.97 -24.63 -0.69
CA PRO A 62 -3.41 -24.86 -0.50
C PRO A 62 -3.93 -24.58 0.91
N TRP A 63 -3.05 -24.61 1.92
CA TRP A 63 -3.39 -24.41 3.33
C TRP A 63 -2.98 -23.05 3.84
N PHE A 64 -1.86 -22.52 3.34
CA PHE A 64 -1.32 -21.23 3.76
C PHE A 64 -0.52 -20.59 2.62
N ASP A 65 -1.03 -19.47 2.09
CA ASP A 65 -0.32 -18.68 1.07
C ASP A 65 0.56 -17.62 1.75
N PHE A 66 1.88 -17.83 1.72
CA PHE A 66 2.84 -16.93 2.36
C PHE A 66 2.87 -15.55 1.70
N GLY A 67 2.58 -15.47 0.40
CA GLY A 67 2.56 -14.22 -0.35
C GLY A 67 1.38 -13.34 0.05
N GLN A 68 0.18 -13.91 0.10
CA GLN A 68 -1.02 -13.23 0.58
C GLN A 68 -0.86 -12.80 2.03
N TYR A 69 -0.28 -13.65 2.88
CA TYR A 69 0.03 -13.32 4.28
C TYR A 69 0.91 -12.06 4.37
N GLY A 70 2.03 -12.03 3.64
CA GLY A 70 2.94 -10.89 3.65
C GLY A 70 2.29 -9.60 3.12
N VAL A 71 1.48 -9.72 2.07
CA VAL A 71 0.74 -8.58 1.48
C VAL A 71 -0.31 -8.02 2.45
N LEU A 72 -1.09 -8.88 3.11
CA LEU A 72 -2.10 -8.45 4.10
C LEU A 72 -1.43 -7.77 5.31
N LEU A 73 -0.24 -8.25 5.71
CA LEU A 73 0.56 -7.60 6.74
C LEU A 73 1.06 -6.21 6.28
N PHE A 74 1.46 -6.05 5.01
CA PHE A 74 1.77 -4.73 4.44
C PHE A 74 0.57 -3.78 4.44
N PHE A 75 -0.63 -4.28 4.16
CA PHE A 75 -1.85 -3.48 4.19
C PHE A 75 -2.19 -2.99 5.60
N LEU A 76 -2.09 -3.85 6.63
CA LEU A 76 -2.25 -3.44 8.04
C LEU A 76 -1.25 -2.33 8.41
N ILE A 77 0.02 -2.51 8.06
CA ILE A 77 1.08 -1.54 8.36
C ILE A 77 0.85 -0.21 7.62
N SER A 78 0.42 -0.27 6.36
CA SER A 78 0.12 0.93 5.57
C SER A 78 -1.04 1.70 6.18
N GLY A 79 -2.09 0.99 6.59
CA GLY A 79 -3.22 1.50 7.36
C GLY A 79 -2.84 2.21 8.64
N TYR A 80 -1.90 1.65 9.39
CA TYR A 80 -1.42 2.20 10.65
C TYR A 80 -0.62 3.50 10.48
N VAL A 81 0.13 3.66 9.38
CA VAL A 81 1.07 4.78 9.19
C VAL A 81 0.53 5.90 8.30
N VAL A 82 -0.24 5.58 7.25
CA VAL A 82 -0.55 6.53 6.17
C VAL A 82 -1.48 7.66 6.62
N PRO A 83 -2.64 7.43 7.26
CA PRO A 83 -3.52 8.54 7.67
C PRO A 83 -2.84 9.48 8.65
N VAL A 84 -2.09 8.91 9.60
CA VAL A 84 -1.29 9.65 10.58
C VAL A 84 -0.25 10.55 9.89
N SER A 85 0.36 10.07 8.82
CA SER A 85 1.34 10.86 8.07
C SER A 85 0.72 12.08 7.36
N LEU A 86 -0.56 11.98 6.95
CA LEU A 86 -1.31 13.09 6.36
C LEU A 86 -1.75 14.07 7.46
N GLU A 87 -2.36 13.57 8.53
CA GLU A 87 -2.81 14.37 9.68
C GLU A 87 -1.67 15.17 10.31
N ARG A 88 -0.53 14.54 10.58
CA ARG A 88 0.64 15.21 11.18
C ARG A 88 1.26 16.27 10.29
N ARG A 89 1.16 16.10 8.97
CA ARG A 89 1.67 17.07 8.02
C ARG A 89 0.74 18.27 7.88
N ALA A 90 -0.56 18.03 8.00
CA ALA A 90 -1.61 19.02 7.74
C ALA A 90 -1.41 19.70 6.36
N SER A 91 -1.11 18.93 5.32
CA SER A 91 -1.00 19.46 3.95
C SER A 91 -1.22 18.33 2.94
N VAL A 92 -2.31 18.43 2.17
CA VAL A 92 -2.64 17.46 1.11
C VAL A 92 -1.58 17.48 0.02
N ARG A 93 -1.18 18.66 -0.45
CA ARG A 93 -0.14 18.82 -1.47
C ARG A 93 1.19 18.25 -0.98
N GLY A 94 1.60 18.56 0.25
CA GLY A 94 2.82 18.02 0.84
C GLY A 94 2.77 16.49 1.00
N PHE A 95 1.62 15.93 1.32
CA PHE A 95 1.42 14.48 1.40
C PHE A 95 1.66 13.81 0.04
N TRP A 96 0.97 14.25 -1.02
CA TRP A 96 1.11 13.69 -2.37
C TRP A 96 2.53 13.81 -2.91
N ILE A 97 3.22 14.94 -2.69
CA ILE A 97 4.64 15.08 -3.06
C ILE A 97 5.48 14.00 -2.37
N THR A 98 5.34 13.82 -1.05
CA THR A 98 6.13 12.80 -0.36
C THR A 98 5.83 11.37 -0.79
N ARG A 99 4.59 11.09 -1.20
CA ARG A 99 4.18 9.75 -1.67
C ARG A 99 4.67 9.48 -3.09
N PHE A 100 4.56 10.46 -3.98
CA PHE A 100 5.08 10.38 -5.34
C PHE A 100 6.57 10.02 -5.33
N PHE A 101 7.39 10.82 -4.65
CA PHE A 101 8.84 10.61 -4.55
C PHE A 101 9.26 9.38 -3.73
N ARG A 102 8.33 8.75 -3.01
CA ARG A 102 8.58 7.49 -2.29
C ARG A 102 8.37 6.27 -3.18
N ILE A 103 7.40 6.34 -4.11
CA ILE A 103 6.90 5.17 -4.83
C ILE A 103 7.33 5.20 -6.30
N TYR A 104 6.97 6.25 -7.04
CA TYR A 104 7.15 6.32 -8.49
C TYR A 104 8.59 6.11 -9.00
N PRO A 105 9.65 6.62 -8.34
CA PRO A 105 11.02 6.48 -8.87
C PRO A 105 11.46 5.03 -9.03
N LEU A 106 11.29 4.21 -7.99
CA LEU A 106 11.68 2.80 -8.07
C LEU A 106 10.66 1.99 -8.88
N TRP A 107 9.38 2.33 -8.78
CA TRP A 107 8.34 1.77 -9.64
C TRP A 107 8.65 1.96 -11.13
N ALA A 108 9.12 3.14 -11.55
CA ALA A 108 9.48 3.41 -12.93
C ALA A 108 10.67 2.55 -13.38
N VAL A 109 11.68 2.36 -12.53
CA VAL A 109 12.80 1.44 -12.80
C VAL A 109 12.28 0.01 -12.97
N ALA A 110 11.45 -0.48 -12.05
CA ALA A 110 10.91 -1.84 -12.13
C ALA A 110 10.00 -2.02 -13.35
N ALA A 111 9.19 -1.02 -13.70
CA ALA A 111 8.31 -1.03 -14.87
C ALA A 111 9.13 -1.06 -16.17
N ALA A 112 10.19 -0.24 -16.26
CA ALA A 112 11.08 -0.21 -17.41
C ALA A 112 11.81 -1.55 -17.61
N VAL A 113 12.37 -2.12 -16.54
CA VAL A 113 13.05 -3.43 -16.59
C VAL A 113 12.05 -4.55 -16.92
N GLY A 114 10.87 -4.55 -16.29
CA GLY A 114 9.82 -5.51 -16.58
C GLY A 114 9.35 -5.45 -18.03
N THR A 115 9.19 -4.24 -18.58
CA THR A 115 8.85 -4.03 -19.99
C THR A 115 9.97 -4.50 -20.92
N ALA A 116 11.23 -4.21 -20.59
CA ALA A 116 12.39 -4.68 -21.38
C ALA A 116 12.46 -6.22 -21.39
N PHE A 117 12.21 -6.86 -20.25
CA PHE A 117 12.13 -8.33 -20.15
C PHE A 117 10.98 -8.89 -20.99
N ALA A 118 9.87 -8.15 -21.13
CA ALA A 118 8.75 -8.54 -21.99
C ALA A 118 9.16 -8.48 -23.45
N VAL A 119 9.72 -7.36 -23.90
CA VAL A 119 10.18 -7.21 -25.28
C VAL A 119 11.26 -8.25 -25.64
N ALA A 120 12.16 -8.57 -24.71
CA ALA A 120 13.21 -9.58 -24.92
C ALA A 120 12.74 -11.04 -24.78
N GLY A 121 11.44 -11.28 -24.57
CA GLY A 121 10.86 -12.63 -24.42
C GLY A 121 11.35 -13.37 -23.16
N VAL A 122 11.85 -12.64 -22.16
CA VAL A 122 12.33 -13.21 -20.88
C VAL A 122 11.15 -13.66 -20.03
N TRP A 123 9.98 -13.01 -20.14
CA TRP A 123 8.73 -13.50 -19.59
C TRP A 123 8.13 -14.57 -20.48
N ASN A 124 7.82 -15.73 -19.90
CA ASN A 124 7.13 -16.80 -20.62
C ASN A 124 5.63 -16.48 -20.85
N VAL A 125 5.09 -15.45 -20.19
CA VAL A 125 3.67 -15.07 -20.23
C VAL A 125 3.56 -13.54 -20.22
N ILE A 126 3.63 -12.88 -21.37
CA ILE A 126 3.13 -11.50 -21.49
C ILE A 126 1.63 -11.61 -21.72
N PRO A 127 0.78 -11.00 -20.87
CA PRO A 127 -0.64 -10.94 -21.16
C PRO A 127 -0.85 -10.20 -22.49
N GLY A 128 -1.42 -10.87 -23.50
CA GLY A 128 -1.56 -10.33 -24.87
C GLY A 128 -2.21 -8.93 -24.93
N GLN A 129 -3.08 -8.63 -23.97
CA GLN A 129 -3.73 -7.32 -23.82
C GLN A 129 -2.75 -6.13 -23.70
N THR A 130 -1.59 -6.32 -23.07
CA THR A 130 -0.58 -5.27 -22.92
C THR A 130 0.16 -4.99 -24.23
N ALA A 131 0.35 -6.02 -25.05
CA ALA A 131 0.98 -5.91 -26.37
C ALA A 131 0.02 -5.28 -27.39
N GLU A 132 -1.27 -5.62 -27.32
CA GLU A 132 -2.31 -5.11 -28.23
C GLU A 132 -2.68 -3.64 -27.98
N ARG A 133 -2.59 -3.17 -26.72
CA ARG A 133 -3.04 -1.83 -26.31
C ARG A 133 -2.01 -1.10 -25.43
N PRO A 134 -0.83 -0.78 -25.97
CA PRO A 134 0.30 -0.27 -25.18
C PRO A 134 -0.01 1.08 -24.50
N TRP A 135 -0.75 1.97 -25.16
CA TRP A 135 -1.10 3.28 -24.60
C TRP A 135 -2.09 3.17 -23.44
N THR A 136 -3.11 2.32 -23.57
CA THR A 136 -4.06 2.02 -22.49
C THR A 136 -3.34 1.41 -21.30
N ALA A 137 -2.44 0.46 -21.56
CA ALA A 137 -1.64 -0.15 -20.51
C ALA A 137 -0.73 0.88 -19.81
N LEU A 138 -0.05 1.74 -20.58
CA LEU A 138 0.79 2.81 -20.03
C LEU A 138 0.00 3.75 -19.12
N LEU A 139 -1.17 4.23 -19.55
CA LEU A 139 -2.00 5.13 -18.73
C LEU A 139 -2.47 4.45 -17.43
N ALA A 140 -2.92 3.20 -17.51
CA ALA A 140 -3.35 2.45 -16.34
C ALA A 140 -2.20 2.24 -15.34
N HIS A 141 -0.98 2.02 -15.82
CA HIS A 141 0.23 1.87 -15.00
C HIS A 141 0.69 3.21 -14.40
N LEU A 142 0.70 4.30 -15.18
CA LEU A 142 1.10 5.63 -14.70
C LEU A 142 0.16 6.16 -13.60
N THR A 143 -1.12 5.80 -13.63
CA THR A 143 -2.07 6.11 -12.55
C THR A 143 -1.91 5.21 -11.32
N MET A 144 -1.13 4.13 -11.45
CA MET A 144 -1.05 3.01 -10.50
C MET A 144 -2.44 2.40 -10.21
N LEU A 145 -3.38 2.45 -11.17
CA LEU A 145 -4.72 1.88 -11.00
C LEU A 145 -4.94 0.65 -11.89
N GLN A 146 -3.87 0.09 -12.47
CA GLN A 146 -3.97 -0.96 -13.49
C GLN A 146 -4.80 -2.18 -13.04
N ASP A 147 -4.67 -2.59 -11.79
CA ASP A 147 -5.43 -3.75 -11.28
C ASP A 147 -6.92 -3.42 -11.03
N LEU A 148 -7.21 -2.15 -10.74
CA LEU A 148 -8.57 -1.63 -10.64
C LEU A 148 -9.19 -1.28 -12.01
N LEU A 149 -8.38 -1.35 -13.06
CA LEU A 149 -8.75 -1.06 -14.44
C LEU A 149 -8.73 -2.30 -15.34
N GLN A 150 -8.64 -3.50 -14.76
CA GLN A 150 -8.55 -4.78 -15.47
C GLN A 150 -7.36 -4.86 -16.45
N VAL A 151 -6.30 -4.08 -16.20
CA VAL A 151 -5.08 -4.13 -16.99
C VAL A 151 -4.06 -5.00 -16.26
N PRO A 152 -3.59 -6.10 -16.87
CA PRO A 152 -2.56 -6.94 -16.28
C PRO A 152 -1.28 -6.14 -15.97
N SER A 153 -0.73 -6.38 -14.78
CA SER A 153 0.47 -5.69 -14.32
C SER A 153 1.72 -6.19 -15.04
N VAL A 154 2.56 -5.28 -15.56
CA VAL A 154 3.83 -5.61 -16.23
C VAL A 154 4.83 -6.33 -15.31
N VAL A 155 4.78 -6.02 -14.01
CA VAL A 155 5.42 -6.80 -12.95
C VAL A 155 4.30 -7.24 -12.02
N ASN A 156 4.14 -8.56 -11.82
CA ASN A 156 3.00 -9.15 -11.11
C ASN A 156 2.64 -8.36 -9.84
N VAL A 157 3.62 -8.11 -8.97
CA VAL A 157 3.45 -7.46 -7.66
C VAL A 157 2.93 -6.02 -7.68
N PHE A 158 2.84 -5.36 -8.84
CA PHE A 158 2.26 -4.02 -8.93
C PHE A 158 0.76 -3.99 -8.59
N TRP A 159 0.07 -5.13 -8.61
CA TRP A 159 -1.35 -5.21 -8.29
C TRP A 159 -1.67 -4.58 -6.92
N THR A 160 -0.83 -4.83 -5.90
CA THR A 160 -1.03 -4.29 -4.54
C THR A 160 -0.92 -2.77 -4.46
N LEU A 161 -0.13 -2.16 -5.34
CA LEU A 161 0.05 -0.70 -5.41
C LEU A 161 -1.25 -0.01 -5.84
N SER A 162 -2.13 -0.70 -6.59
CA SER A 162 -3.44 -0.16 -6.96
C SER A 162 -4.35 0.04 -5.76
N TYR A 163 -4.34 -0.91 -4.83
CA TYR A 163 -5.10 -0.82 -3.58
C TYR A 163 -4.49 0.21 -2.62
N GLU A 164 -3.16 0.32 -2.59
CA GLU A 164 -2.49 1.37 -1.82
C GLU A 164 -2.80 2.78 -2.37
N MET A 165 -2.82 2.95 -3.70
CA MET A 165 -3.24 4.20 -4.34
C MET A 165 -4.70 4.54 -4.02
N ALA A 166 -5.62 3.57 -4.15
CA ALA A 166 -7.02 3.78 -3.79
C ALA A 166 -7.18 4.18 -2.31
N PHE A 167 -6.42 3.55 -1.41
CA PHE A 167 -6.40 3.95 0.00
C PHE A 167 -5.90 5.38 0.19
N TYR A 168 -4.89 5.82 -0.56
CA TYR A 168 -4.40 7.20 -0.50
C TYR A 168 -5.46 8.21 -0.96
N LEU A 169 -6.23 7.89 -2.00
CA LEU A 169 -7.33 8.71 -2.48
C LEU A 169 -8.43 8.84 -1.42
N LEU A 170 -8.85 7.72 -0.82
CA LEU A 170 -9.87 7.70 0.23
C LEU A 170 -9.45 8.47 1.48
N VAL A 171 -8.23 8.23 1.98
CA VAL A 171 -7.69 8.94 3.15
C VAL A 171 -7.56 10.44 2.88
N THR A 172 -7.14 10.83 1.67
CA THR A 172 -7.10 12.23 1.25
C THR A 172 -8.50 12.84 1.26
N ALA A 173 -9.48 12.17 0.68
CA ALA A 173 -10.85 12.66 0.64
C ALA A 173 -11.44 12.81 2.04
N MET A 174 -11.26 11.81 2.91
CA MET A 174 -11.74 11.86 4.30
C MET A 174 -11.12 13.04 5.06
N PHE A 175 -9.82 13.27 4.87
CA PHE A 175 -9.12 14.41 5.49
C PHE A 175 -9.68 15.76 5.02
N VAL A 176 -9.92 15.93 3.70
CA VAL A 176 -10.48 17.17 3.15
C VAL A 176 -11.93 17.40 3.57
N LEU A 177 -12.73 16.34 3.63
CA LEU A 177 -14.13 16.39 4.03
C LEU A 177 -14.32 16.52 5.56
N GLY A 178 -13.23 16.61 6.33
CA GLY A 178 -13.27 16.72 7.80
C GLY A 178 -13.77 15.45 8.49
N SER A 179 -13.84 14.33 7.78
CA SER A 179 -14.30 13.06 8.35
C SER A 179 -13.25 12.49 9.28
N ARG A 180 -13.57 12.44 10.59
CA ARG A 180 -12.82 11.68 11.59
C ARG A 180 -13.01 10.15 11.44
N GLY A 181 -13.76 9.73 10.42
CA GLY A 181 -14.29 8.38 10.24
C GLY A 181 -13.28 7.28 9.92
N ALA A 182 -12.00 7.58 9.68
CA ALA A 182 -10.98 6.56 9.35
C ALA A 182 -10.59 5.74 10.60
N GLY A 183 -11.56 5.01 11.17
CA GLY A 183 -11.46 4.18 12.36
C GLY A 183 -12.21 2.86 12.17
N ALA A 184 -12.53 2.18 13.27
CA ALA A 184 -13.08 0.82 13.21
C ALA A 184 -14.43 0.72 12.48
N GLY A 185 -15.24 1.79 12.50
CA GLY A 185 -16.50 1.89 11.75
C GLY A 185 -16.30 1.72 10.26
N THR A 186 -15.47 2.56 9.64
CA THR A 186 -15.16 2.46 8.21
C THR A 186 -14.54 1.11 7.85
N SER A 187 -13.64 0.58 8.68
CA SER A 187 -13.07 -0.76 8.46
C SER A 187 -14.15 -1.85 8.42
N LEU A 188 -15.04 -1.88 9.41
CA LEU A 188 -16.13 -2.86 9.45
C LEU A 188 -17.15 -2.65 8.32
N SER A 189 -17.45 -1.40 7.96
CA SER A 189 -18.31 -1.09 6.80
C SER A 189 -17.72 -1.63 5.50
N PHE A 190 -16.41 -1.48 5.27
CA PHE A 190 -15.76 -2.06 4.08
C PHE A 190 -15.82 -3.60 4.09
N ALA A 191 -15.64 -4.25 5.25
CA ALA A 191 -15.77 -5.70 5.36
C ALA A 191 -17.21 -6.17 5.05
N ALA A 192 -18.22 -5.51 5.64
CA ALA A 192 -19.63 -5.82 5.40
C ALA A 192 -20.06 -5.54 3.95
N CYS A 193 -19.66 -4.40 3.39
CA CYS A 193 -19.90 -4.07 1.99
C CYS A 193 -19.18 -5.04 1.05
N GLY A 194 -17.99 -5.52 1.40
CA GLY A 194 -17.27 -6.55 0.65
C GLY A 194 -18.08 -7.84 0.53
N LEU A 195 -18.60 -8.33 1.67
CA LEU A 195 -19.47 -9.50 1.71
C LEU A 195 -20.73 -9.31 0.82
N LEU A 196 -21.41 -8.17 0.94
CA LEU A 196 -22.63 -7.90 0.18
C LEU A 196 -22.36 -7.69 -1.32
N ALA A 197 -21.35 -6.89 -1.67
CA ALA A 197 -21.01 -6.56 -3.05
C ALA A 197 -20.52 -7.80 -3.82
N GLY A 198 -19.76 -8.69 -3.17
CA GLY A 198 -19.27 -9.89 -3.82
C GLY A 198 -20.35 -10.91 -4.18
N LEU A 199 -21.51 -10.87 -3.53
CA LEU A 199 -22.67 -11.68 -3.93
C LEU A 199 -23.34 -11.15 -5.22
N LEU A 200 -23.20 -9.86 -5.50
CA LEU A 200 -24.04 -9.14 -6.47
C LEU A 200 -23.28 -8.66 -7.71
N ILE A 201 -21.96 -8.44 -7.59
CA ILE A 201 -21.19 -7.69 -8.58
C ILE A 201 -20.03 -8.54 -9.12
N PRO A 202 -20.10 -8.97 -10.40
CA PRO A 202 -19.00 -9.68 -11.06
C PRO A 202 -17.72 -8.83 -11.13
N ALA A 203 -16.56 -9.49 -11.04
CA ALA A 203 -15.27 -8.83 -11.20
C ALA A 203 -15.14 -8.16 -12.58
N GLY A 204 -14.64 -6.92 -12.61
CA GLY A 204 -14.43 -6.19 -13.86
C GLY A 204 -15.72 -5.74 -14.57
N TRP A 205 -16.85 -5.65 -13.86
CA TRP A 205 -18.15 -5.29 -14.43
C TRP A 205 -18.08 -4.04 -15.33
N LEU A 206 -17.42 -2.96 -14.88
CA LEU A 206 -17.31 -1.74 -15.70
C LEU A 206 -16.54 -1.99 -17.01
N THR A 207 -15.39 -2.66 -16.95
CA THR A 207 -14.59 -2.93 -18.16
C THR A 207 -15.31 -3.91 -19.10
N ARG A 208 -16.06 -4.88 -18.58
CA ARG A 208 -16.86 -5.81 -19.39
C ARG A 208 -17.95 -5.08 -20.18
N ASN A 209 -18.57 -4.04 -19.61
CA ASN A 209 -19.68 -3.30 -20.22
C ASN A 209 -19.24 -2.07 -21.03
N LEU A 210 -18.19 -1.37 -20.59
CA LEU A 210 -17.75 -0.08 -21.15
C LEU A 210 -16.40 -0.17 -21.88
N GLY A 211 -15.76 -1.35 -21.88
CA GLY A 211 -14.49 -1.58 -22.55
C GLY A 211 -13.35 -0.72 -22.01
N VAL A 212 -12.42 -0.36 -22.89
CA VAL A 212 -11.20 0.38 -22.53
C VAL A 212 -11.44 1.86 -22.20
N ALA A 213 -12.62 2.40 -22.50
CA ALA A 213 -12.96 3.78 -22.17
C ALA A 213 -12.86 4.06 -20.66
N VAL A 214 -13.08 3.03 -19.83
CA VAL A 214 -12.93 3.10 -18.37
C VAL A 214 -11.54 3.62 -17.96
N VAL A 215 -10.48 3.22 -18.67
CA VAL A 215 -9.11 3.67 -18.38
C VAL A 215 -8.96 5.17 -18.61
N GLY A 216 -9.47 5.67 -19.74
CA GLY A 216 -9.41 7.11 -20.06
C GLY A 216 -10.21 7.95 -19.07
N VAL A 217 -11.46 7.54 -18.78
CA VAL A 217 -12.34 8.22 -17.83
C VAL A 217 -11.73 8.23 -16.43
N ALA A 218 -11.22 7.09 -15.95
CA ALA A 218 -10.57 7.00 -14.64
C ALA A 218 -9.31 7.87 -14.57
N THR A 219 -8.52 7.94 -15.65
CA THR A 219 -7.32 8.78 -15.71
C THR A 219 -7.69 10.25 -15.61
N VAL A 220 -8.67 10.72 -16.38
CA VAL A 220 -9.13 12.12 -16.33
C VAL A 220 -9.71 12.46 -14.95
N ALA A 221 -10.56 11.58 -14.40
CA ALA A 221 -11.13 11.75 -13.07
C ALA A 221 -10.06 11.79 -11.97
N LEU A 222 -9.03 10.95 -12.06
CA LEU A 222 -7.92 10.94 -11.12
C LEU A 222 -7.11 12.24 -11.20
N LEU A 223 -6.65 12.61 -12.39
CA LEU A 223 -5.80 13.79 -12.57
C LEU A 223 -6.56 15.08 -12.21
N GLY A 224 -7.80 15.21 -12.68
CA GLY A 224 -8.67 16.34 -12.35
C GLY A 224 -9.02 16.39 -10.86
N GLY A 225 -9.33 15.24 -10.26
CA GLY A 225 -9.62 15.14 -8.83
C GLY A 225 -8.42 15.48 -7.94
N ILE A 226 -7.22 15.01 -8.29
CA ILE A 226 -5.97 15.35 -7.61
C ILE A 226 -5.63 16.83 -7.78
N ALA A 227 -5.75 17.38 -9.00
CA ALA A 227 -5.52 18.81 -9.24
C ALA A 227 -6.50 19.68 -8.44
N ALA A 228 -7.77 19.28 -8.37
CA ALA A 228 -8.79 19.98 -7.60
C ALA A 228 -8.54 19.88 -6.09
N VAL A 229 -8.18 18.71 -5.55
CA VAL A 229 -8.01 18.51 -4.10
C VAL A 229 -6.80 19.25 -3.51
N VAL A 230 -5.82 19.62 -4.35
CA VAL A 230 -4.68 20.46 -3.95
C VAL A 230 -4.92 21.96 -4.16
N SER A 231 -6.09 22.34 -4.65
CA SER A 231 -6.48 23.75 -4.85
C SER A 231 -6.61 24.50 -3.52
N THR A 232 -6.39 25.81 -3.56
CA THR A 232 -6.62 26.74 -2.45
C THR A 232 -8.11 27.07 -2.28
N ASP A 233 -8.91 26.93 -3.35
CA ASP A 233 -10.35 27.15 -3.30
C ASP A 233 -11.06 25.99 -2.58
N ARG A 234 -11.82 26.31 -1.52
CA ARG A 234 -12.51 25.32 -0.67
C ARG A 234 -13.54 24.49 -1.44
N ASN A 235 -14.27 25.10 -2.37
CA ASN A 235 -15.32 24.43 -3.14
C ASN A 235 -14.70 23.49 -4.17
N VAL A 236 -13.69 23.96 -4.90
CA VAL A 236 -12.94 23.14 -5.86
C VAL A 236 -12.29 21.96 -5.14
N ARG A 237 -11.65 22.22 -4.00
CA ARG A 237 -11.01 21.20 -3.18
C ARG A 237 -11.99 20.14 -2.66
N THR A 238 -13.17 20.55 -2.19
CA THR A 238 -14.22 19.64 -1.73
C THR A 238 -14.75 18.78 -2.88
N ARG A 239 -15.02 19.38 -4.05
CA ARG A 239 -15.43 18.63 -5.26
C ARG A 239 -14.35 17.64 -5.69
N GLY A 240 -13.07 18.04 -5.66
CA GLY A 240 -11.94 17.16 -5.94
C GLY A 240 -11.90 15.95 -5.00
N ALA A 241 -12.11 16.17 -3.70
CA ALA A 241 -12.19 15.09 -2.71
C ALA A 241 -13.34 14.12 -2.99
N VAL A 242 -14.52 14.62 -3.39
CA VAL A 242 -15.67 13.78 -3.77
C VAL A 242 -15.34 12.97 -5.03
N VAL A 243 -14.74 13.58 -6.05
CA VAL A 243 -14.36 12.89 -7.30
C VAL A 243 -13.38 11.76 -7.04
N ILE A 244 -12.30 11.99 -6.28
CA ILE A 244 -11.31 10.92 -6.01
C ILE A 244 -11.88 9.81 -5.11
N ALA A 245 -12.78 10.16 -4.17
CA ALA A 245 -13.45 9.16 -3.34
C ALA A 245 -14.40 8.30 -4.18
N ALA A 246 -15.24 8.94 -5.00
CA ALA A 246 -16.16 8.25 -5.91
C ALA A 246 -15.39 7.35 -6.88
N LEU A 247 -14.31 7.85 -7.50
CA LEU A 247 -13.44 7.06 -8.36
C LEU A 247 -12.92 5.81 -7.66
N ALA A 248 -12.33 5.96 -6.48
CA ALA A 248 -11.79 4.83 -5.72
C ALA A 248 -12.88 3.81 -5.36
N LEU A 249 -14.01 4.26 -4.80
CA LEU A 249 -15.11 3.38 -4.38
C LEU A 249 -15.77 2.65 -5.56
N VAL A 250 -15.95 3.34 -6.69
CA VAL A 250 -16.53 2.76 -7.91
C VAL A 250 -15.60 1.70 -8.48
N LEU A 251 -14.30 2.00 -8.63
CA LEU A 251 -13.37 1.03 -9.20
C LEU A 251 -13.15 -0.18 -8.28
N LEU A 252 -13.05 0.03 -6.97
CA LEU A 252 -12.91 -1.05 -5.99
C LEU A 252 -14.12 -2.01 -6.04
N THR A 253 -15.32 -1.45 -6.09
CA THR A 253 -16.57 -2.23 -6.03
C THR A 253 -16.94 -2.86 -7.37
N PHE A 254 -16.74 -2.16 -8.48
CA PHE A 254 -17.28 -2.58 -9.79
C PHE A 254 -16.24 -2.96 -10.83
N ASN A 255 -14.94 -2.74 -10.60
CA ASN A 255 -13.93 -2.96 -11.64
C ASN A 255 -12.61 -3.59 -11.18
N SER A 256 -12.45 -3.90 -9.90
CA SER A 256 -11.28 -4.59 -9.36
C SER A 256 -11.05 -5.95 -10.02
N ARG A 257 -9.80 -6.26 -10.40
CA ARG A 257 -9.41 -7.56 -10.98
C ARG A 257 -9.63 -8.71 -10.01
N VAL A 258 -9.27 -8.55 -8.74
CA VAL A 258 -9.50 -9.58 -7.71
C VAL A 258 -10.97 -9.70 -7.26
N GLY A 259 -11.88 -8.90 -7.82
CA GLY A 259 -13.29 -8.85 -7.44
C GLY A 259 -13.58 -7.90 -6.28
N ALA A 260 -14.88 -7.63 -6.08
CA ALA A 260 -15.39 -6.63 -5.14
C ALA A 260 -15.18 -7.02 -3.66
N TRP A 261 -15.42 -8.28 -3.31
CA TRP A 261 -15.29 -8.71 -1.92
C TRP A 261 -13.84 -8.61 -1.45
N GLN A 262 -12.89 -9.09 -2.26
CA GLN A 262 -11.48 -9.11 -1.90
C GLN A 262 -10.89 -7.69 -1.89
N SER A 263 -11.26 -6.83 -2.84
CA SER A 263 -10.82 -5.43 -2.86
C SER A 263 -11.31 -4.67 -1.62
N LEU A 264 -12.59 -4.81 -1.27
CA LEU A 264 -13.17 -4.12 -0.12
C LEU A 264 -12.64 -4.68 1.21
N VAL A 265 -12.36 -5.97 1.30
CA VAL A 265 -11.67 -6.57 2.46
C VAL A 265 -10.23 -6.06 2.60
N ILE A 266 -9.50 -5.87 1.49
CA ILE A 266 -8.17 -5.23 1.53
C ILE A 266 -8.30 -3.83 2.16
N LEU A 267 -9.26 -3.02 1.73
CA LEU A 267 -9.49 -1.70 2.33
C LEU A 267 -9.94 -1.80 3.79
N ALA A 268 -10.79 -2.76 4.14
CA ALA A 268 -11.16 -3.04 5.53
C ALA A 268 -9.93 -3.30 6.40
N THR A 269 -8.99 -4.11 5.91
CA THR A 269 -7.73 -4.44 6.56
C THR A 269 -6.82 -3.21 6.72
N MET A 270 -6.75 -2.34 5.72
CA MET A 270 -6.01 -1.07 5.82
C MET A 270 -6.64 -0.14 6.85
N PHE A 271 -7.96 0.08 6.82
CA PHE A 271 -8.62 0.92 7.83
C PHE A 271 -8.57 0.32 9.24
N ALA A 272 -8.46 -1.00 9.38
CA ALA A 272 -8.22 -1.63 10.67
C ALA A 272 -6.88 -1.21 11.27
N GLY A 273 -5.82 -1.14 10.46
CA GLY A 273 -4.52 -0.59 10.89
C GLY A 273 -4.65 0.83 11.44
N THR A 274 -5.46 1.69 10.79
CA THR A 274 -5.74 3.04 11.28
C THR A 274 -6.52 3.04 12.59
N ALA A 275 -7.51 2.16 12.71
CA ALA A 275 -8.29 2.02 13.93
C ALA A 275 -7.45 1.54 15.11
N VAL A 276 -6.49 0.63 14.88
CA VAL A 276 -5.51 0.20 15.90
C VAL A 276 -4.63 1.37 16.32
N TYR A 277 -4.13 2.19 15.39
CA TYR A 277 -3.37 3.38 15.73
C TYR A 277 -4.18 4.33 16.63
N ARG A 278 -5.45 4.59 16.26
CA ARG A 278 -6.36 5.45 17.04
C ARG A 278 -6.63 4.88 18.43
N LEU A 279 -6.80 3.56 18.58
CA LEU A 279 -6.94 2.92 19.89
C LEU A 279 -5.74 3.12 20.81
N GLN A 280 -4.54 3.24 20.24
CA GLN A 280 -3.31 3.41 21.01
C GLN A 280 -3.00 4.85 21.40
N HIS A 281 -3.42 5.81 20.57
CA HIS A 281 -3.03 7.22 20.69
C HIS A 281 -4.20 8.17 20.94
N SER A 282 -5.42 7.66 20.88
CA SER A 282 -6.65 8.40 21.15
C SER A 282 -7.49 7.58 22.13
N GLU A 283 -8.23 8.26 23.00
CA GLU A 283 -9.26 7.61 23.81
C GLU A 283 -10.40 7.16 22.88
N ALA A 284 -10.26 5.98 22.29
CA ALA A 284 -11.28 5.42 21.43
C ALA A 284 -12.35 4.71 22.29
N PRO A 285 -13.64 4.81 21.94
CA PRO A 285 -14.71 4.14 22.68
C PRO A 285 -14.52 2.63 22.74
N ALA A 286 -15.00 1.97 23.81
CA ALA A 286 -14.85 0.52 24.01
C ALA A 286 -15.35 -0.33 22.82
N ARG A 287 -16.42 0.11 22.14
CA ARG A 287 -16.96 -0.55 20.92
C ARG A 287 -15.93 -0.76 19.82
N THR A 288 -14.90 0.10 19.74
CA THR A 288 -13.83 0.03 18.72
C THR A 288 -13.09 -1.31 18.76
N ARG A 289 -12.92 -1.90 19.96
CA ARG A 289 -12.20 -3.18 20.14
C ARG A 289 -12.97 -4.35 19.52
N TRP A 290 -14.27 -4.45 19.80
CA TRP A 290 -15.11 -5.51 19.24
C TRP A 290 -15.34 -5.36 17.75
N MET A 291 -15.50 -4.12 17.27
CA MET A 291 -15.59 -3.85 15.84
C MET A 291 -14.32 -4.31 15.10
N LEU A 292 -13.13 -4.05 15.66
CA LEU A 292 -11.88 -4.56 15.11
C LEU A 292 -11.76 -6.08 15.14
N ALA A 293 -12.21 -6.72 16.22
CA ALA A 293 -12.22 -8.18 16.32
C ALA A 293 -13.15 -8.82 15.28
N LEU A 294 -14.21 -8.12 14.88
CA LEU A 294 -15.18 -8.59 13.90
C LEU A 294 -14.68 -8.48 12.44
N VAL A 295 -13.75 -7.58 12.13
CA VAL A 295 -13.22 -7.39 10.77
C VAL A 295 -12.62 -8.68 10.17
N PRO A 296 -11.66 -9.38 10.82
CA PRO A 296 -11.12 -10.62 10.26
C PRO A 296 -12.18 -11.72 10.17
N VAL A 297 -13.15 -11.76 11.10
CA VAL A 297 -14.26 -12.73 11.07
C VAL A 297 -15.14 -12.53 9.84
N VAL A 298 -15.59 -11.30 9.58
CA VAL A 298 -16.41 -10.97 8.40
C VAL A 298 -15.61 -11.18 7.11
N SER A 299 -14.32 -10.89 7.13
CA SER A 299 -13.44 -11.08 5.98
C SER A 299 -13.26 -12.56 5.62
N VAL A 300 -13.08 -13.44 6.62
CA VAL A 300 -13.07 -14.90 6.44
C VAL A 300 -14.42 -15.40 5.94
N ALA A 301 -15.52 -14.92 6.50
CA ALA A 301 -16.86 -15.28 6.03
C ALA A 301 -17.06 -14.91 4.56
N ALA A 302 -16.62 -13.72 4.13
CA ALA A 302 -16.66 -13.30 2.73
C ALA A 302 -15.85 -14.25 1.82
N ALA A 303 -14.63 -14.63 2.22
CA ALA A 303 -13.82 -15.55 1.43
C ALA A 303 -14.46 -16.94 1.31
N VAL A 304 -14.94 -17.51 2.42
CA VAL A 304 -15.57 -18.85 2.45
C VAL A 304 -16.83 -18.88 1.59
N LEU A 305 -17.66 -17.84 1.66
CA LEU A 305 -18.94 -17.79 0.95
C LEU A 305 -18.79 -17.49 -0.55
N LEU A 306 -17.80 -16.68 -0.93
CA LEU A 306 -17.72 -16.11 -2.29
C LEU A 306 -16.62 -16.72 -3.14
N GLY A 307 -15.55 -17.24 -2.54
CA GLY A 307 -14.42 -17.82 -3.25
C GLY A 307 -13.72 -16.86 -4.24
N PRO A 308 -12.71 -17.36 -4.96
CA PRO A 308 -12.08 -16.64 -6.05
C PRO A 308 -13.01 -16.72 -7.28
N GLY A 309 -13.61 -15.60 -7.70
CA GLY A 309 -14.57 -15.53 -8.82
C GLY A 309 -13.99 -15.75 -10.22
N TRP A 310 -13.03 -16.68 -10.37
CA TRP A 310 -12.19 -16.92 -11.54
C TRP A 310 -12.52 -18.22 -12.30
N GLY A 311 -13.66 -18.87 -12.02
CA GLY A 311 -14.02 -20.12 -12.71
C GLY A 311 -13.04 -21.26 -12.44
N MET A 312 -12.56 -21.36 -11.20
CA MET A 312 -11.62 -22.40 -10.76
C MET A 312 -12.34 -23.75 -10.60
N SER A 313 -11.59 -24.86 -10.62
CA SER A 313 -12.13 -26.15 -10.18
C SER A 313 -12.55 -26.07 -8.72
N GLU A 314 -13.53 -26.89 -8.31
CA GLU A 314 -14.00 -26.92 -6.91
C GLU A 314 -12.86 -27.11 -5.91
N SER A 315 -11.90 -27.99 -6.23
CA SER A 315 -10.71 -28.24 -5.41
C SER A 315 -9.80 -27.01 -5.29
N ALA A 316 -9.59 -26.28 -6.38
CA ALA A 316 -8.76 -25.08 -6.39
C ALA A 316 -9.44 -23.90 -5.69
N GLU A 317 -10.76 -23.77 -5.84
CA GLU A 317 -11.57 -22.82 -5.09
C GLU A 317 -11.51 -23.11 -3.58
N GLN A 318 -11.64 -24.37 -3.17
CA GLN A 318 -11.55 -24.74 -1.76
C GLN A 318 -10.15 -24.48 -1.19
N ALA A 319 -9.09 -24.78 -1.95
CA ALA A 319 -7.71 -24.47 -1.57
C ALA A 319 -7.50 -22.95 -1.42
N PHE A 320 -8.05 -22.14 -2.32
CA PHE A 320 -7.98 -20.69 -2.19
C PHE A 320 -8.70 -20.19 -0.92
N LYS A 321 -9.91 -20.68 -0.64
CA LYS A 321 -10.68 -20.28 0.55
C LYS A 321 -9.90 -20.53 1.84
N TRP A 322 -9.27 -21.70 1.96
CA TRP A 322 -8.45 -22.05 3.12
C TRP A 322 -7.18 -21.20 3.20
N SER A 323 -6.38 -21.21 2.15
CA SER A 323 -5.09 -20.50 2.11
C SER A 323 -5.23 -19.01 2.36
N TRP A 324 -6.23 -18.35 1.75
CA TRP A 324 -6.50 -16.94 1.95
C TRP A 324 -6.95 -16.62 3.38
N SER A 325 -7.83 -17.46 3.94
CA SER A 325 -8.35 -17.26 5.31
C SER A 325 -7.26 -17.44 6.35
N ALA A 326 -6.43 -18.47 6.19
CA ALA A 326 -5.28 -18.72 7.06
C ALA A 326 -4.23 -17.61 6.95
N ALA A 327 -3.94 -17.13 5.73
CA ALA A 327 -3.04 -16.01 5.49
C ALA A 327 -3.53 -14.71 6.15
N LEU A 328 -4.83 -14.40 6.04
CA LEU A 328 -5.45 -13.25 6.69
C LEU A 328 -5.33 -13.33 8.21
N ILE A 329 -5.75 -14.45 8.81
CA ILE A 329 -5.65 -14.65 10.26
C ILE A 329 -4.19 -14.54 10.71
N GLY A 330 -3.27 -15.18 10.00
CA GLY A 330 -1.84 -15.11 10.27
C GLY A 330 -1.31 -13.68 10.25
N ALA A 331 -1.69 -12.88 9.26
CA ALA A 331 -1.26 -11.48 9.14
C ALA A 331 -1.77 -10.63 10.31
N TRP A 332 -3.03 -10.80 10.70
CA TRP A 332 -3.64 -10.12 11.84
C TRP A 332 -2.98 -10.52 13.17
N LEU A 333 -2.76 -11.81 13.40
CA LEU A 333 -2.07 -12.32 14.59
C LEU A 333 -0.63 -11.82 14.65
N THR A 334 0.09 -11.81 13.53
CA THR A 334 1.46 -11.29 13.46
C THR A 334 1.51 -9.80 13.76
N PHE A 335 0.58 -9.03 13.20
CA PHE A 335 0.49 -7.59 13.49
C PHE A 335 0.17 -7.34 14.97
N ALA A 336 -0.77 -8.09 15.55
CA ALA A 336 -1.09 -8.01 16.97
C ALA A 336 0.09 -8.41 17.87
N ALA A 337 0.85 -9.44 17.50
CA ALA A 337 2.07 -9.84 18.21
C ALA A 337 3.15 -8.76 18.14
N GLY A 338 3.40 -8.19 16.95
CA GLY A 338 4.32 -7.06 16.79
C GLY A 338 3.86 -5.83 17.59
N LEU A 339 2.55 -5.59 17.66
CA LEU A 339 1.97 -4.53 18.48
C LEU A 339 2.20 -4.79 19.98
N ALA A 340 2.03 -6.02 20.45
CA ALA A 340 2.30 -6.40 21.84
C ALA A 340 3.79 -6.25 22.20
N LEU A 341 4.67 -6.56 21.25
CA LEU A 341 6.13 -6.48 21.41
C LEU A 341 6.72 -5.11 21.04
N ARG A 342 5.90 -4.10 20.74
CA ARG A 342 6.34 -2.79 20.19
C ARG A 342 7.37 -2.02 21.03
N HIS A 343 7.45 -2.30 22.33
CA HIS A 343 8.38 -1.66 23.27
C HIS A 343 9.69 -2.45 23.45
N ARG A 344 9.81 -3.62 22.83
CA ARG A 344 11.03 -4.43 22.85
C ARG A 344 12.06 -3.87 21.85
N ALA A 345 13.33 -4.04 22.17
CA ALA A 345 14.41 -3.69 21.26
C ALA A 345 14.33 -4.56 20.00
N VAL A 346 14.49 -3.92 18.84
CA VAL A 346 14.50 -4.57 17.53
C VAL A 346 15.92 -4.51 16.97
N SER A 347 16.39 -5.62 16.40
CA SER A 347 17.74 -5.67 15.84
C SER A 347 17.90 -4.69 14.68
N ARG A 348 19.12 -4.16 14.51
CA ARG A 348 19.44 -3.23 13.41
C ARG A 348 19.22 -3.87 12.04
N ALA A 349 19.45 -5.18 11.91
CA ALA A 349 19.23 -5.94 10.70
C ALA A 349 17.74 -5.95 10.31
N LEU A 350 16.83 -6.21 11.25
CA LEU A 350 15.38 -6.20 10.99
C LEU A 350 14.87 -4.80 10.61
N VAL A 351 15.37 -3.76 11.27
CA VAL A 351 15.05 -2.36 10.90
C VAL A 351 15.57 -2.02 9.49
N TRP A 352 16.75 -2.53 9.13
CA TRP A 352 17.32 -2.34 7.80
C TRP A 352 16.50 -3.07 6.74
N LEU A 353 16.06 -4.31 6.99
CA LEU A 353 15.14 -5.02 6.08
C LEU A 353 13.86 -4.21 5.85
N GLY A 354 13.31 -3.58 6.89
CA GLY A 354 12.18 -2.66 6.77
C GLY A 354 12.46 -1.41 5.93
N LEU A 355 13.68 -0.86 5.99
CA LEU A 355 14.09 0.29 5.17
C LEU A 355 14.09 -0.03 3.68
N VAL A 356 14.61 -1.20 3.32
CA VAL A 356 14.76 -1.63 1.92
C VAL A 356 13.58 -2.48 1.45
N SER A 357 12.55 -2.67 2.28
CA SER A 357 11.45 -3.60 2.04
C SER A 357 10.69 -3.28 0.75
N TYR A 358 10.59 -2.00 0.38
CA TYR A 358 9.96 -1.59 -0.87
C TYR A 358 10.77 -2.06 -2.08
N SER A 359 12.10 -1.93 -2.04
CA SER A 359 12.98 -2.47 -3.07
C SER A 359 12.98 -3.99 -3.13
N ILE A 360 12.99 -4.69 -1.99
CA ILE A 360 12.85 -6.16 -1.95
C ILE A 360 11.56 -6.57 -2.66
N TYR A 361 10.44 -5.94 -2.27
CA TYR A 361 9.13 -6.25 -2.82
C TYR A 361 9.04 -5.99 -4.33
N LEU A 362 9.61 -4.90 -4.83
CA LEU A 362 9.42 -4.50 -6.23
C LEU A 362 10.37 -5.21 -7.21
N LEU A 363 11.60 -5.50 -6.77
CA LEU A 363 12.64 -6.04 -7.65
C LEU A 363 12.67 -7.57 -7.68
N HIS A 364 12.14 -8.26 -6.66
CA HIS A 364 12.25 -9.72 -6.60
C HIS A 364 11.60 -10.46 -7.78
N PRO A 365 10.46 -10.04 -8.38
CA PRO A 365 9.88 -10.80 -9.49
C PRO A 365 10.78 -10.74 -10.74
N LEU A 366 11.49 -9.61 -10.93
CA LEU A 366 12.43 -9.43 -12.03
C LEU A 366 13.62 -10.39 -11.86
N ILE A 367 14.16 -10.47 -10.65
CA ILE A 367 15.30 -11.33 -10.33
C ILE A 367 14.89 -12.81 -10.43
N LEU A 368 13.73 -13.15 -9.88
CA LEU A 368 13.16 -14.48 -9.94
C LEU A 368 12.94 -14.94 -11.39
N GLN A 369 12.51 -14.05 -12.28
CA GLN A 369 12.33 -14.40 -13.69
C GLN A 369 13.64 -14.81 -14.35
N VAL A 370 14.76 -14.16 -14.00
CA VAL A 370 16.09 -14.57 -14.46
C VAL A 370 16.44 -15.95 -13.92
N VAL A 371 16.22 -16.20 -12.62
CA VAL A 371 16.47 -17.52 -12.01
C VAL A 371 15.65 -18.60 -12.71
N ARG A 372 14.34 -18.40 -12.91
CA ARG A 372 13.47 -19.35 -13.62
C ARG A 372 13.96 -19.68 -15.02
N ARG A 373 14.48 -18.69 -15.74
CA ARG A 373 15.04 -18.91 -17.09
C ARG A 373 16.32 -19.74 -17.05
N LEU A 374 17.12 -19.61 -16.00
CA LEU A 374 18.37 -20.36 -15.84
C LEU A 374 18.14 -21.78 -15.30
N THR A 375 17.10 -21.98 -14.50
CA THR A 375 16.79 -23.29 -13.91
C THR A 375 15.91 -24.17 -14.80
N MET A 376 15.08 -23.58 -15.67
CA MET A 376 14.15 -24.18 -16.66
C MET A 376 13.20 -25.28 -16.14
N ASP A 377 13.72 -26.35 -15.54
CA ASP A 377 12.98 -27.45 -14.92
C ASP A 377 13.58 -27.77 -13.52
N PRO A 378 12.91 -27.38 -12.42
CA PRO A 378 13.39 -27.62 -11.06
C PRO A 378 13.54 -29.11 -10.72
N SER A 379 12.81 -30.00 -11.41
CA SER A 379 12.84 -31.45 -11.15
C SER A 379 14.18 -32.08 -11.59
N GLN A 380 14.86 -31.46 -12.54
CA GLN A 380 16.17 -31.90 -13.04
C GLN A 380 17.34 -31.42 -12.18
N ILE A 381 17.07 -30.53 -11.21
CA ILE A 381 18.08 -29.97 -10.32
C ILE A 381 18.05 -30.71 -8.98
N SER A 382 19.23 -31.12 -8.51
CA SER A 382 19.36 -31.75 -7.18
C SER A 382 18.90 -30.79 -6.08
N LEU A 383 18.32 -31.32 -4.99
CA LEU A 383 17.85 -30.50 -3.87
C LEU A 383 18.93 -29.55 -3.32
N PRO A 384 20.21 -29.97 -3.11
CA PRO A 384 21.25 -29.05 -2.67
C PRO A 384 21.49 -27.89 -3.64
N ALA A 385 21.43 -28.14 -4.95
CA ALA A 385 21.57 -27.09 -5.95
C ALA A 385 20.37 -26.14 -5.97
N ARG A 386 19.13 -26.64 -5.78
CA ARG A 386 17.94 -25.79 -5.60
C ARG A 386 18.05 -24.88 -4.38
N LEU A 387 18.54 -25.42 -3.25
CA LEU A 387 18.78 -24.63 -2.03
C LEU A 387 19.90 -23.60 -2.22
N ALA A 388 20.93 -23.92 -3.01
CA ALA A 388 21.96 -22.95 -3.38
C ALA A 388 21.39 -21.81 -4.25
N TRP A 389 20.53 -22.13 -5.21
CA TRP A 389 19.80 -21.12 -6.00
C TRP A 389 18.88 -20.25 -5.14
N GLU A 390 18.22 -20.85 -4.15
CA GLU A 390 17.40 -20.11 -3.19
C GLU A 390 18.24 -19.11 -2.38
N ALA A 391 19.37 -19.55 -1.84
CA ALA A 391 20.29 -18.67 -1.12
C ALA A 391 20.85 -17.56 -2.02
N ALA A 392 21.22 -17.89 -3.27
CA ALA A 392 21.69 -16.93 -4.26
C ALA A 392 20.61 -15.91 -4.63
N LEU A 393 19.36 -16.34 -4.79
CA LEU A 393 18.21 -15.47 -5.04
C LEU A 393 18.04 -14.46 -3.90
N PHE A 394 18.01 -14.92 -2.65
CA PHE A 394 17.88 -14.03 -1.50
C PHE A 394 19.04 -13.04 -1.40
N ALA A 395 20.27 -13.51 -1.59
CA ALA A 395 21.45 -12.64 -1.59
C ALA A 395 21.37 -11.57 -2.69
N LEU A 396 20.97 -11.95 -3.90
CA LEU A 396 20.84 -11.05 -5.04
C LEU A 396 19.70 -10.05 -4.86
N VAL A 397 18.54 -10.50 -4.35
CA VAL A 397 17.41 -9.62 -4.00
C VAL A 397 17.82 -8.60 -2.95
N LEU A 398 18.51 -9.02 -1.87
CA LEU A 398 18.98 -8.11 -0.83
C LEU A 398 20.05 -7.13 -1.35
N GLY A 399 20.97 -7.61 -2.18
CA GLY A 399 22.01 -6.78 -2.80
C GLY A 399 21.43 -5.71 -3.72
N LEU A 400 20.58 -6.12 -4.68
CA LEU A 400 19.92 -5.19 -5.60
C LEU A 400 18.94 -4.27 -4.88
N ALA A 401 18.26 -4.75 -3.83
CA ALA A 401 17.41 -3.89 -3.01
C ALA A 401 18.21 -2.83 -2.23
N ALA A 402 19.39 -3.18 -1.73
CA ALA A 402 20.29 -2.22 -1.09
C ALA A 402 20.75 -1.14 -2.07
N LEU A 403 21.07 -1.52 -3.31
CA LEU A 403 21.47 -0.60 -4.38
C LEU A 403 20.29 0.29 -4.81
N GLY A 404 19.13 -0.28 -5.08
CA GLY A 404 17.90 0.46 -5.41
C GLY A 404 17.53 1.45 -4.32
N HIS A 405 17.61 1.03 -3.06
CA HIS A 405 17.36 1.92 -1.94
C HIS A 405 18.38 3.06 -1.85
N ARG A 406 19.68 2.77 -2.03
CA ARG A 406 20.77 3.75 -1.95
C ARG A 406 20.73 4.77 -3.08
N PHE A 407 20.52 4.32 -4.31
CA PHE A 407 20.70 5.12 -5.53
C PHE A 407 19.40 5.66 -6.13
N VAL A 408 18.25 5.04 -5.83
CA VAL A 408 16.95 5.48 -6.37
C VAL A 408 16.08 6.04 -5.26
N GLU A 409 15.74 5.22 -4.26
CA GLU A 409 14.76 5.62 -3.25
C GLU A 409 15.26 6.76 -2.35
N ARG A 410 16.45 6.64 -1.75
CA ARG A 410 16.98 7.64 -0.81
C ARG A 410 17.15 9.02 -1.45
N PRO A 411 17.75 9.17 -2.65
CA PRO A 411 17.82 10.46 -3.32
C PRO A 411 16.45 11.04 -3.63
N ALA A 412 15.53 10.25 -4.20
CA ALA A 412 14.20 10.73 -4.53
C ALA A 412 13.40 11.16 -3.30
N GLN A 413 13.41 10.36 -2.23
CA GLN A 413 12.77 10.73 -0.97
C GLN A 413 13.39 11.98 -0.33
N ARG A 414 14.70 12.22 -0.49
CA ARG A 414 15.34 13.47 -0.03
C ARG A 414 14.80 14.67 -0.80
N VAL A 415 14.66 14.58 -2.12
CA VAL A 415 14.05 15.62 -2.95
C VAL A 415 12.60 15.85 -2.55
N GLY A 416 11.79 14.79 -2.45
CA GLY A 416 10.39 14.88 -2.03
C GLY A 416 10.21 15.53 -0.65
N ARG A 417 11.09 15.21 0.32
CA ARG A 417 11.07 15.86 1.64
C ARG A 417 11.44 17.35 1.57
N ARG A 418 12.36 17.75 0.70
CA ARG A 418 12.71 19.17 0.49
C ARG A 418 11.53 19.93 -0.12
N LEU A 419 10.96 19.41 -1.20
CA LEU A 419 9.80 20.02 -1.87
C LEU A 419 8.59 20.12 -0.96
N ALA A 420 8.29 19.07 -0.20
CA ALA A 420 7.15 19.06 0.73
C ALA A 420 7.34 19.96 1.97
N ARG A 421 8.55 20.44 2.27
CA ARG A 421 8.80 21.44 3.32
C ARG A 421 8.53 22.87 2.84
N ALA A 422 8.67 23.12 1.54
CA ALA A 422 8.36 24.41 0.95
C ALA A 422 6.85 24.67 0.82
N VAL A 423 6.03 23.63 0.94
CA VAL A 423 4.57 23.74 0.92
C VAL A 423 4.07 24.15 2.31
N PRO A 424 3.28 25.24 2.43
CA PRO A 424 2.68 25.65 3.70
C PRO A 424 1.81 24.55 4.33
N ARG A 425 1.78 24.53 5.66
CA ARG A 425 0.78 23.76 6.39
C ARG A 425 -0.58 24.44 6.27
N GLU A 426 -1.62 23.64 6.12
CA GLU A 426 -2.99 24.08 6.15
C GLU A 426 -3.34 24.45 7.60
N SER A 427 -3.74 25.70 7.82
CA SER A 427 -4.15 26.20 9.13
C SER A 427 -5.29 25.36 9.69
N ALA A 428 -5.22 24.98 10.97
CA ALA A 428 -6.23 24.16 11.66
C ALA A 428 -7.64 24.83 11.74
N ILE A 429 -7.82 26.02 11.17
CA ILE A 429 -9.02 26.86 11.18
C ILE A 429 -10.21 26.21 10.41
N HIS A 430 -10.02 25.06 9.77
CA HIS A 430 -11.08 24.36 9.04
C HIS A 430 -11.61 23.09 9.71
N LEU A 431 -11.16 22.75 10.92
CA LEU A 431 -11.65 21.59 11.68
C LEU A 431 -12.62 21.96 12.82
N GLU A 432 -12.86 23.26 13.05
CA GLU A 432 -13.92 23.79 13.91
C GLU A 432 -14.91 24.56 13.03
N LYS A 433 -15.87 23.85 12.45
CA LYS A 433 -17.21 24.34 12.11
C LYS A 433 -18.09 23.17 11.72
#